data_AF-A0A519EA35-F1
#
_entry.id   AF-A0A519EA35-F1
#
_cell.length_a   1.000
_cell.length_b   1.000
_cell.length_c   1.000
_cell.angle_alpha   90.00
_cell.angle_beta   90.00
_cell.angle_gamma   90.00
#
_symmetry.space_group_name_H-M   'P 1'
#
loop_
_entity.id
_entity.type
_entity.pdbx_description
1 polymer ?
#
loop_
_entity_poly.entity_id
_entity_poly.type
_entity_poly.pdbx_seq_one_letter_code
_entity_poly.pdbx_strand_id
1 'polypeptide(L)'
;MGTTKSALEVLEAFTSTFIKQQLCRYQEDALRNLYKIIKISDFYAELSRSNFAGERKSSWDEFLSITFGAAIMLPKLLTHCHSFSQLRNKQPNAVPDPYIVLTRIGALMNFKRLATGEKYGMTKCSVHSPEIVEINLVGDNLERLEHADRNALLEAERNDRNLARLAIENAESDLLQKTLNVRGYTDSTQEFEDLRKIFRLRARLNMPVYAEADEFANKTQIGPLQFRDWKKIAINLCAIGATKAHLEDRSLARSGKLTKINFLENPPILISKEELELCFRIPALDEDPRIRDEILSCFLLDPKYAHEMPESIDAPAPLLVSVQNEILMPRYSRIGNPYAFLLYRLKKIYDSKMSRVKDDRERQFRNDLERRLDSSKYFFVQRSLTLRRSDKSILTDVDAAVYEKQSNTLYFIQLKWLAVLARDIRTRESQYTNLINPATEWVGKVHNWIALNSSKIILEKAGLRNLVCDDTTFQIRLMVVHRWWTRFSGKPPYDNRATWLSWPRFSLLLRQYNSSNCPLSCAWHNGNAVDGLNSSEALNKHSTYYNFPGLKVVISSEKSER
;
A
#
# COMPACT_ATOMS: atom_id res chain seq x y z
N MET A 1 -13.20 30.24 31.39
CA MET A 1 -12.78 30.12 29.98
C MET A 1 -12.95 28.67 29.57
N GLY A 2 -13.94 28.35 28.72
CA GLY A 2 -14.13 26.98 28.24
C GLY A 2 -12.97 26.59 27.32
N THR A 3 -12.38 25.42 27.53
CA THR A 3 -11.34 24.88 26.65
C THR A 3 -11.93 24.67 25.26
N THR A 4 -11.50 25.46 24.27
CA THR A 4 -11.89 25.29 22.87
C THR A 4 -11.43 23.92 22.41
N LYS A 5 -12.36 23.03 22.03
CA LYS A 5 -12.02 21.70 21.52
C LYS A 5 -11.23 21.84 20.22
N SER A 6 -10.20 21.02 20.05
CA SER A 6 -9.47 20.86 18.80
C SER A 6 -10.35 20.23 17.72
N ALA A 7 -9.99 20.44 16.44
CA ALA A 7 -10.70 19.83 15.32
C ALA A 7 -10.70 18.30 15.39
N LEU A 8 -9.59 17.70 15.83
CA LEU A 8 -9.47 16.25 16.02
C LEU A 8 -10.47 15.74 17.06
N GLU A 9 -10.59 16.40 18.21
CA GLU A 9 -11.55 16.02 19.27
C GLU A 9 -13.00 16.13 18.80
N VAL A 10 -13.35 17.17 18.03
CA VAL A 10 -14.68 17.32 17.44
C VAL A 10 -14.97 16.18 16.46
N LEU A 11 -14.03 15.89 15.55
CA LEU A 11 -14.17 14.81 14.57
C LEU A 11 -14.22 13.43 15.23
N GLU A 12 -13.44 13.18 16.27
CA GLU A 12 -13.46 11.92 17.02
C GLU A 12 -14.79 11.69 17.73
N ALA A 13 -15.27 12.70 18.45
CA ALA A 13 -16.55 12.64 19.15
C ALA A 13 -17.72 12.44 18.15
N PHE A 14 -17.73 13.21 17.06
CA PHE A 14 -18.75 13.07 16.01
C PHE A 14 -18.69 11.68 15.36
N THR A 15 -17.50 11.22 14.97
CA THR A 15 -17.36 9.94 14.27
C THR A 15 -17.74 8.75 15.15
N SER A 16 -17.33 8.75 16.42
CA SER A 16 -17.71 7.71 17.38
C SER A 16 -19.23 7.66 17.55
N THR A 17 -19.88 8.83 17.69
CA THR A 17 -21.34 8.94 17.80
C THR A 17 -22.04 8.49 16.53
N PHE A 18 -21.56 8.93 15.36
CA PHE A 18 -22.10 8.56 14.06
C PHE A 18 -22.03 7.04 13.85
N ILE A 19 -20.87 6.42 14.08
CA ILE A 19 -20.70 4.97 13.96
C ILE A 19 -21.63 4.23 14.93
N LYS A 20 -21.72 4.63 16.20
CA LYS A 20 -22.64 4.02 17.17
C LYS A 20 -24.10 4.11 16.72
N GLN A 21 -24.54 5.28 16.24
CA GLN A 21 -25.89 5.47 15.72
C GLN A 21 -26.17 4.58 14.51
N GLN A 22 -25.22 4.47 13.57
CA GLN A 22 -25.37 3.58 12.42
C GLN A 22 -25.42 2.12 12.87
N LEU A 23 -24.53 1.70 13.78
CA LEU A 23 -24.53 0.34 14.31
C LEU A 23 -25.86 -0.01 14.97
N CYS A 24 -26.43 0.87 15.80
CA CYS A 24 -27.75 0.64 16.40
C CYS A 24 -28.85 0.43 15.35
N ARG A 25 -28.82 1.20 14.24
CA ARG A 25 -29.77 1.02 13.12
C ARG A 25 -29.53 -0.28 12.37
N TYR A 26 -28.28 -0.70 12.24
CA TYR A 26 -27.91 -1.93 11.52
C TYR A 26 -28.05 -3.20 12.38
N GLN A 27 -28.02 -3.09 13.72
CA GLN A 27 -28.11 -4.21 14.66
C GLN A 27 -29.46 -4.94 14.58
N GLU A 28 -30.56 -4.24 14.27
CA GLU A 28 -31.90 -4.86 14.13
C GLU A 28 -31.96 -5.89 12.99
N ASP A 29 -31.01 -5.86 12.03
CA ASP A 29 -30.90 -6.84 10.94
C ASP A 29 -29.42 -7.06 10.56
N ALA A 30 -28.57 -7.27 11.58
CA ALA A 30 -27.11 -7.22 11.48
C ALA A 30 -26.56 -8.11 10.35
N LEU A 31 -27.13 -9.31 10.17
CA LEU A 31 -26.73 -10.23 9.12
C LEU A 31 -27.04 -9.67 7.73
N ARG A 32 -28.30 -9.28 7.45
CA ARG A 32 -28.67 -8.73 6.15
C ARG A 32 -27.87 -7.49 5.81
N ASN A 33 -27.59 -6.67 6.82
CA ASN A 33 -26.82 -5.45 6.66
C ASN A 33 -25.33 -5.72 6.45
N LEU A 34 -24.78 -6.74 7.10
CA LEU A 34 -23.45 -7.26 6.81
C LEU A 34 -23.36 -7.73 5.36
N TYR A 35 -24.33 -8.53 4.88
CA TYR A 35 -24.40 -8.90 3.47
C TYR A 35 -24.42 -7.65 2.59
N LYS A 36 -25.32 -6.68 2.82
CA LYS A 36 -25.39 -5.45 2.02
C LYS A 36 -24.08 -4.65 2.00
N ILE A 37 -23.37 -4.53 3.12
CA ILE A 37 -22.08 -3.84 3.18
C ILE A 37 -21.03 -4.56 2.34
N ILE A 38 -21.03 -5.90 2.40
CA ILE A 38 -20.14 -6.72 1.58
C ILE A 38 -20.49 -6.58 0.07
N LYS A 39 -21.75 -6.33 -0.29
CA LYS A 39 -22.20 -6.08 -1.69
C LYS A 39 -21.82 -4.70 -2.25
N ILE A 40 -21.80 -3.67 -1.42
CA ILE A 40 -21.74 -2.27 -1.88
C ILE A 40 -20.33 -1.81 -2.22
N SER A 41 -19.32 -2.45 -1.64
CA SER A 41 -17.91 -2.20 -1.89
C SER A 41 -17.40 -2.50 -3.31
N ASP A 42 -18.32 -2.86 -4.23
CA ASP A 42 -18.02 -3.57 -5.46
C ASP A 42 -18.00 -2.65 -6.70
N PHE A 43 -18.65 -1.49 -6.62
CA PHE A 43 -18.96 -0.61 -7.75
C PHE A 43 -17.75 0.11 -8.38
N TYR A 44 -16.77 0.54 -7.59
CA TYR A 44 -15.66 1.35 -8.12
C TYR A 44 -14.49 0.55 -8.70
N ALA A 45 -14.46 -0.76 -8.42
CA ALA A 45 -13.49 -1.67 -9.00
C ALA A 45 -13.56 -1.72 -10.53
N GLU A 46 -14.76 -1.53 -11.07
CA GLU A 46 -15.06 -1.62 -12.48
C GLU A 46 -14.98 -0.26 -13.19
N LEU A 47 -15.34 0.83 -12.52
CA LEU A 47 -15.12 2.20 -13.00
C LEU A 47 -13.63 2.55 -13.17
N SER A 48 -12.75 1.98 -12.36
CA SER A 48 -11.30 2.11 -12.58
C SER A 48 -10.78 1.38 -13.83
N ARG A 49 -11.58 0.47 -14.42
CA ARG A 49 -11.23 -0.34 -15.60
C ARG A 49 -11.78 0.23 -16.91
N SER A 50 -12.85 1.02 -16.87
CA SER A 50 -13.45 1.57 -18.07
C SER A 50 -12.74 2.88 -18.48
N ASN A 51 -12.36 2.98 -19.75
CA ASN A 51 -11.71 4.15 -20.36
C ASN A 51 -12.63 5.40 -20.46
N PHE A 52 -13.57 5.59 -19.53
CA PHE A 52 -14.35 6.84 -19.45
C PHE A 52 -13.42 7.97 -18.99
N ALA A 53 -12.91 8.70 -19.99
CA ALA A 53 -11.76 9.59 -19.89
C ALA A 53 -12.04 10.94 -19.17
N GLY A 54 -13.21 11.15 -18.58
CA GLY A 54 -13.61 12.46 -18.01
C GLY A 54 -13.67 12.57 -16.48
N GLU A 55 -13.99 11.48 -15.75
CA GLU A 55 -14.40 11.56 -14.33
C GLU A 55 -13.51 10.75 -13.36
N ARG A 56 -12.22 10.57 -13.69
CA ARG A 56 -11.36 9.60 -12.97
C ARG A 56 -11.03 9.94 -11.51
N LYS A 57 -11.11 11.22 -11.10
CA LYS A 57 -10.62 11.63 -9.76
C LYS A 57 -11.66 11.41 -8.67
N SER A 58 -12.94 11.68 -8.95
CA SER A 58 -14.02 11.51 -7.97
C SER A 58 -14.27 10.03 -7.63
N SER A 59 -14.07 9.13 -8.60
CA SER A 59 -14.31 7.69 -8.42
C SER A 59 -13.33 6.99 -7.48
N TRP A 60 -12.06 7.41 -7.45
CA TRP A 60 -11.04 6.77 -6.61
C TRP A 60 -11.14 7.17 -5.14
N ASP A 61 -11.40 8.45 -4.86
CA ASP A 61 -11.57 8.93 -3.48
C ASP A 61 -12.80 8.29 -2.83
N GLU A 62 -13.86 8.07 -3.61
CA GLU A 62 -15.04 7.37 -3.15
C GLU A 62 -14.80 5.88 -2.93
N PHE A 63 -14.11 5.19 -3.83
CA PHE A 63 -13.68 3.80 -3.61
C PHE A 63 -12.88 3.63 -2.32
N LEU A 64 -11.91 4.51 -2.10
CA LEU A 64 -11.08 4.50 -0.89
C LEU A 64 -11.95 4.74 0.34
N SER A 65 -12.88 5.70 0.28
CA SER A 65 -13.81 5.98 1.37
C SER A 65 -14.67 4.77 1.71
N ILE A 66 -15.26 4.10 0.71
CA ILE A 66 -16.07 2.90 0.92
C ILE A 66 -15.21 1.78 1.54
N THR A 67 -14.00 1.57 1.02
CA THR A 67 -13.09 0.53 1.52
C THR A 67 -12.71 0.77 2.99
N PHE A 68 -12.43 2.02 3.39
CA PHE A 68 -12.18 2.36 4.79
C PHE A 68 -13.42 2.23 5.66
N GLY A 69 -14.57 2.68 5.15
CA GLY A 69 -15.85 2.48 5.81
C GLY A 69 -16.10 1.00 6.11
N ALA A 70 -15.84 0.13 5.13
CA ALA A 70 -16.01 -1.31 5.25
C ALA A 70 -15.01 -1.92 6.24
N ALA A 71 -13.73 -1.53 6.19
CA ALA A 71 -12.71 -1.99 7.12
C ALA A 71 -13.03 -1.65 8.59
N ILE A 72 -13.76 -0.55 8.84
CA ILE A 72 -14.22 -0.15 10.17
C ILE A 72 -15.55 -0.80 10.56
N MET A 73 -16.52 -0.88 9.65
CA MET A 73 -17.87 -1.37 9.95
C MET A 73 -17.97 -2.89 10.00
N LEU A 74 -17.28 -3.61 9.09
CA LEU A 74 -17.38 -5.07 9.01
C LEU A 74 -17.01 -5.74 10.34
N PRO A 75 -15.87 -5.42 10.99
CA PRO A 75 -15.51 -6.09 12.24
C PRO A 75 -16.53 -5.80 13.35
N LYS A 76 -17.03 -4.55 13.43
CA LYS A 76 -18.03 -4.15 14.43
C LYS A 76 -19.37 -4.84 14.20
N LEU A 77 -19.80 -5.06 12.96
CA LEU A 77 -21.04 -5.80 12.70
C LEU A 77 -20.90 -7.29 12.99
N LEU A 78 -19.75 -7.89 12.65
CA LEU A 78 -19.46 -9.30 12.91
C LEU A 78 -19.52 -9.65 14.40
N THR A 79 -19.02 -8.77 15.28
CA THR A 79 -19.11 -8.98 16.74
C THR A 79 -20.54 -8.92 17.28
N HIS A 80 -21.52 -8.46 16.50
CA HIS A 80 -22.92 -8.42 16.91
C HIS A 80 -23.76 -9.56 16.29
N CYS A 81 -23.18 -10.37 15.40
CA CYS A 81 -23.88 -11.47 14.71
C CYS A 81 -24.08 -12.75 15.56
N HIS A 82 -24.05 -12.68 16.89
CA HIS A 82 -23.93 -13.87 17.76
C HIS A 82 -25.23 -14.63 18.09
N SER A 83 -26.43 -14.21 17.70
CA SER A 83 -27.63 -15.08 17.83
C SER A 83 -28.73 -14.78 16.78
N PHE A 84 -29.15 -15.83 16.07
CA PHE A 84 -30.14 -15.77 14.98
C PHE A 84 -31.60 -15.79 15.48
N SER A 85 -31.84 -16.20 16.72
CA SER A 85 -33.18 -16.59 17.18
C SER A 85 -34.13 -15.43 17.50
N GLN A 86 -33.69 -14.17 17.47
CA GLN A 86 -34.50 -13.04 17.95
C GLN A 86 -34.90 -11.99 16.88
N LEU A 87 -34.44 -12.10 15.63
CA LEU A 87 -34.54 -10.97 14.67
C LEU A 87 -35.57 -11.12 13.54
N ARG A 88 -36.41 -12.17 13.52
CA ARG A 88 -37.28 -12.45 12.35
C ARG A 88 -38.55 -11.61 12.21
N ASN A 89 -38.95 -10.79 13.20
CA ASN A 89 -40.31 -10.23 13.23
C ASN A 89 -40.42 -8.70 13.34
N LYS A 90 -39.35 -7.93 13.12
CA LYS A 90 -39.45 -6.46 13.04
C LYS A 90 -39.31 -5.99 11.60
N GLN A 91 -40.31 -5.27 11.09
CA GLN A 91 -40.12 -4.45 9.89
C GLN A 91 -39.05 -3.40 10.23
N PRO A 92 -37.92 -3.38 9.53
CA PRO A 92 -36.89 -2.41 9.82
C PRO A 92 -37.44 -1.01 9.54
N ASN A 93 -37.23 -0.10 10.49
CA ASN A 93 -37.24 1.34 10.18
C ASN A 93 -36.31 1.58 8.98
N ALA A 94 -36.57 2.60 8.16
CA ALA A 94 -35.77 2.89 6.96
C ALA A 94 -34.26 2.95 7.29
N VAL A 95 -33.56 1.83 7.07
CA VAL A 95 -32.12 1.72 7.31
C VAL A 95 -31.44 2.54 6.22
N PRO A 96 -30.54 3.48 6.56
CA PRO A 96 -29.80 4.23 5.56
C PRO A 96 -29.10 3.30 4.57
N ASP A 97 -29.00 3.76 3.31
CA ASP A 97 -28.22 3.05 2.30
C ASP A 97 -26.78 2.82 2.82
N PRO A 98 -26.31 1.57 2.94
CA PRO A 98 -24.97 1.30 3.42
C PRO A 98 -23.89 1.92 2.55
N TYR A 99 -24.14 2.22 1.27
CA TYR A 99 -23.22 2.99 0.44
C TYR A 99 -22.93 4.34 1.05
N ILE A 100 -23.99 5.10 1.35
CA ILE A 100 -23.88 6.43 1.94
C ILE A 100 -23.18 6.34 3.30
N VAL A 101 -23.47 5.30 4.09
CA VAL A 101 -22.85 5.11 5.40
C VAL A 101 -21.35 4.81 5.28
N LEU A 102 -20.95 3.85 4.44
CA LEU A 102 -19.55 3.47 4.27
C LEU A 102 -18.72 4.63 3.71
N THR A 103 -19.22 5.32 2.69
CA THR A 103 -18.57 6.51 2.12
C THR A 103 -18.38 7.60 3.18
N ARG A 104 -19.41 7.86 4.02
CA ARG A 104 -19.33 8.85 5.10
C ARG A 104 -18.33 8.45 6.18
N ILE A 105 -18.32 7.18 6.61
CA ILE A 105 -17.36 6.69 7.62
C ILE A 105 -15.94 6.80 7.08
N GLY A 106 -15.70 6.40 5.84
CA GLY A 106 -14.38 6.54 5.22
C GLY A 106 -13.92 8.00 5.09
N ALA A 107 -14.82 8.89 4.69
CA ALA A 107 -14.53 10.32 4.64
C ALA A 107 -14.18 10.88 6.03
N LEU A 108 -14.95 10.52 7.08
CA LEU A 108 -14.67 10.91 8.46
C LEU A 108 -13.31 10.37 8.96
N MET A 109 -12.96 9.12 8.64
CA MET A 109 -11.63 8.58 8.93
C MET A 109 -10.53 9.41 8.25
N ASN A 110 -10.76 9.84 7.01
CA ASN A 110 -9.82 10.69 6.30
C ASN A 110 -9.71 12.09 6.92
N PHE A 111 -10.81 12.68 7.38
CA PHE A 111 -10.78 13.98 8.06
C PHE A 111 -10.10 13.91 9.42
N LYS A 112 -10.34 12.85 10.20
CA LYS A 112 -9.59 12.60 11.44
C LYS A 112 -8.10 12.54 11.16
N ARG A 113 -7.68 11.81 10.12
CA ARG A 113 -6.29 11.79 9.68
C ARG A 113 -5.81 13.20 9.37
N LEU A 114 -6.48 13.96 8.49
CA LEU A 114 -6.04 15.30 8.14
C LEU A 114 -5.94 16.24 9.35
N ALA A 115 -6.88 16.16 10.29
CA ALA A 115 -6.85 16.92 11.54
C ALA A 115 -5.67 16.53 12.44
N THR A 116 -5.37 15.23 12.55
CA THR A 116 -4.16 14.75 13.24
C THR A 116 -2.89 15.35 12.63
N GLY A 117 -2.90 15.67 11.33
CA GLY A 117 -1.79 16.32 10.61
C GLY A 117 -1.39 17.68 11.15
N GLU A 118 -2.25 18.34 11.92
CA GLU A 118 -1.97 19.66 12.51
C GLU A 118 -0.81 19.60 13.48
N LYS A 119 -0.77 18.56 14.32
CA LYS A 119 0.35 18.29 15.25
C LYS A 119 1.70 18.16 14.54
N TYR A 120 1.68 17.85 13.25
CA TYR A 120 2.86 17.58 12.43
C TYR A 120 3.15 18.69 11.41
N GLY A 121 2.40 19.80 11.45
CA GLY A 121 2.57 20.93 10.54
C GLY A 121 2.11 20.67 9.11
N MET A 122 1.36 19.59 8.86
CA MET A 122 0.82 19.25 7.54
C MET A 122 -0.51 19.95 7.24
N THR A 123 -1.23 20.36 8.29
CA THR A 123 -2.51 21.04 8.19
C THR A 123 -2.61 22.15 9.24
N LYS A 124 -3.53 23.09 9.03
CA LYS A 124 -4.01 24.05 10.03
C LYS A 124 -5.51 23.83 10.16
N CYS A 125 -5.99 23.58 11.36
CA CYS A 125 -7.40 23.33 11.60
C CYS A 125 -8.04 24.49 12.35
N SER A 126 -9.27 24.81 11.99
CA SER A 126 -10.11 25.80 12.66
C SER A 126 -11.44 25.17 12.99
N VAL A 127 -11.91 25.39 14.22
CA VAL A 127 -13.26 25.01 14.65
C VAL A 127 -14.06 26.30 14.79
N HIS A 128 -14.95 26.54 13.82
CA HIS A 128 -15.81 27.74 13.84
C HIS A 128 -17.00 27.56 14.78
N SER A 129 -17.48 26.32 14.91
CA SER A 129 -18.53 25.86 15.83
C SER A 129 -18.41 24.34 16.00
N PRO A 130 -19.09 23.72 16.99
CA PRO A 130 -19.15 22.25 17.09
C PRO A 130 -19.63 21.56 15.81
N GLU A 131 -20.38 22.27 14.97
CA GLU A 131 -20.94 21.79 13.71
C GLU A 131 -20.08 22.14 12.49
N ILE A 132 -19.02 22.96 12.61
CA ILE A 132 -18.21 23.40 11.46
C ILE A 132 -16.71 23.28 11.78
N VAL A 133 -16.06 22.34 11.10
CA VAL A 133 -14.60 22.12 11.14
C VAL A 133 -14.02 22.50 9.78
N GLU A 134 -12.98 23.32 9.77
CA GLU A 134 -12.20 23.66 8.58
C GLU A 134 -10.77 23.10 8.73
N ILE A 135 -10.27 22.49 7.66
CA ILE A 135 -8.94 21.89 7.57
C ILE A 135 -8.23 22.48 6.36
N ASN A 136 -7.24 23.33 6.62
CA ASN A 136 -6.37 23.92 5.61
C ASN A 136 -5.14 23.03 5.42
N LEU A 137 -4.88 22.54 4.22
CA LEU A 137 -3.67 21.77 3.90
C LEU A 137 -2.46 22.70 3.77
N VAL A 138 -1.41 22.45 4.55
CA VAL A 138 -0.17 23.24 4.58
C VAL A 138 0.94 22.44 3.88
N GLY A 139 1.09 22.66 2.58
CA GLY A 139 2.22 22.15 1.78
C GLY A 139 2.33 20.61 1.72
N ASP A 140 1.67 20.00 0.74
CA ASP A 140 1.77 18.55 0.47
C ASP A 140 2.73 18.24 -0.71
N ASN A 141 3.53 19.21 -1.14
CA ASN A 141 4.33 19.12 -2.36
C ASN A 141 5.29 17.92 -2.37
N LEU A 142 5.98 17.63 -1.25
CA LEU A 142 6.91 16.51 -1.17
C LEU A 142 6.22 15.15 -1.24
N GLU A 143 5.08 15.00 -0.55
CA GLU A 143 4.26 13.78 -0.61
C GLU A 143 3.63 13.59 -2.00
N ARG A 144 3.15 14.67 -2.62
CA ARG A 144 2.65 14.66 -4.00
C ARG A 144 3.72 14.24 -4.98
N LEU A 145 4.93 14.79 -4.86
CA LEU A 145 6.08 14.40 -5.69
C LEU A 145 6.39 12.92 -5.55
N GLU A 146 6.42 12.40 -4.33
CA GLU A 146 6.67 10.97 -4.15
C GLU A 146 5.56 10.09 -4.70
N HIS A 147 4.30 10.47 -4.52
CA HIS A 147 3.19 9.75 -5.13
C HIS A 147 3.30 9.78 -6.66
N ALA A 148 3.73 10.91 -7.24
CA ALA A 148 3.99 11.03 -8.67
C ALA A 148 5.15 10.13 -9.11
N ASP A 149 6.30 10.17 -8.43
CA ASP A 149 7.46 9.30 -8.71
C ASP A 149 7.08 7.82 -8.61
N ARG A 150 6.32 7.43 -7.58
CA ARG A 150 5.81 6.07 -7.44
C ARG A 150 4.94 5.69 -8.63
N ASN A 151 3.93 6.49 -8.94
CA ASN A 151 3.00 6.18 -10.02
C ASN A 151 3.72 6.11 -11.37
N ALA A 152 4.69 7.01 -11.62
CA ALA A 152 5.52 7.00 -12.81
C ALA A 152 6.43 5.76 -12.88
N LEU A 153 7.05 5.34 -11.78
CA LEU A 153 7.82 4.09 -11.76
C LEU A 153 6.92 2.88 -12.03
N LEU A 154 5.77 2.80 -11.35
CA LEU A 154 4.82 1.70 -11.55
C LEU A 154 4.34 1.63 -13.00
N GLU A 155 4.08 2.79 -13.62
CA GLU A 155 3.69 2.85 -15.02
C GLU A 155 4.83 2.43 -15.95
N ALA A 156 6.07 2.84 -15.67
CA ALA A 156 7.22 2.39 -16.43
C ALA A 156 7.45 0.87 -16.30
N GLU A 157 7.31 0.30 -15.10
CA GLU A 157 7.41 -1.15 -14.88
C GLU A 157 6.23 -1.92 -15.49
N ARG A 158 5.03 -1.33 -15.55
CA ARG A 158 3.91 -1.88 -16.31
C ARG A 158 4.21 -1.88 -17.80
N ASN A 159 4.80 -0.80 -18.31
CA ASN A 159 5.17 -0.68 -19.71
C ASN A 159 6.21 -1.73 -20.13
N ASP A 160 7.19 -2.02 -19.27
CA ASP A 160 8.16 -3.10 -19.49
C ASP A 160 7.47 -4.48 -19.61
N ARG A 161 6.28 -4.63 -19.02
CA ARG A 161 5.47 -5.86 -19.04
C ARG A 161 4.32 -5.80 -20.05
N ASN A 162 4.26 -4.78 -20.91
CA ASN A 162 3.12 -4.57 -21.82
C ASN A 162 2.86 -5.75 -22.73
N LEU A 163 3.91 -6.42 -23.24
CA LEU A 163 3.73 -7.60 -24.10
C LEU A 163 3.00 -8.74 -23.35
N ALA A 164 3.42 -9.03 -22.12
CA ALA A 164 2.76 -10.04 -21.28
C ALA A 164 1.32 -9.62 -20.91
N ARG A 165 1.10 -8.33 -20.66
CA ARG A 165 -0.23 -7.77 -20.39
C ARG A 165 -1.16 -7.94 -21.58
N LEU A 166 -0.75 -7.50 -22.76
CA LEU A 166 -1.51 -7.62 -24.00
C LEU A 166 -1.83 -9.08 -24.33
N ALA A 167 -0.88 -10.00 -24.10
CA ALA A 167 -1.14 -11.43 -24.27
C ALA A 167 -2.23 -11.95 -23.32
N ILE A 168 -2.24 -11.51 -22.06
CA ILE A 168 -3.28 -11.87 -21.09
C ILE A 168 -4.62 -11.24 -21.48
N GLU A 169 -4.65 -9.97 -21.87
CA GLU A 169 -5.87 -9.26 -22.30
C GLU A 169 -6.48 -9.88 -23.56
N ASN A 170 -5.64 -10.26 -24.53
CA ASN A 170 -6.07 -10.97 -25.74
C ASN A 170 -6.60 -12.37 -25.39
N ALA A 171 -5.89 -13.14 -24.56
CA ALA A 171 -6.36 -14.46 -24.13
C ALA A 171 -7.68 -14.38 -23.34
N GLU A 172 -7.82 -13.36 -22.48
CA GLU A 172 -9.07 -13.03 -21.79
C GLU A 172 -10.16 -12.80 -22.83
N SER A 173 -9.97 -11.83 -23.74
CA SER A 173 -10.92 -11.48 -24.80
C SER A 173 -11.29 -12.67 -25.71
N ASP A 174 -10.34 -13.49 -26.11
CA ASP A 174 -10.58 -14.66 -26.96
C ASP A 174 -11.42 -15.71 -26.23
N LEU A 175 -11.10 -15.98 -24.97
CA LEU A 175 -11.93 -16.84 -24.13
C LEU A 175 -13.31 -16.21 -23.92
N LEU A 176 -13.37 -14.88 -23.78
CA LEU A 176 -14.63 -14.15 -23.66
C LEU A 176 -15.49 -14.33 -24.92
N GLN A 177 -14.92 -14.20 -26.11
CA GLN A 177 -15.63 -14.35 -27.38
C GLN A 177 -16.09 -15.79 -27.61
N LYS A 178 -15.24 -16.79 -27.31
CA LYS A 178 -15.60 -18.21 -27.40
C LYS A 178 -16.78 -18.56 -26.50
N THR A 179 -16.79 -18.03 -25.28
CA THR A 179 -17.85 -18.27 -24.28
C THR A 179 -19.13 -17.48 -24.55
N LEU A 180 -19.05 -16.33 -25.26
CA LEU A 180 -20.22 -15.55 -25.70
C LEU A 180 -21.02 -16.26 -26.82
N ASN A 181 -20.33 -16.98 -27.70
CA ASN A 181 -20.95 -17.66 -28.84
C ASN A 181 -21.63 -19.00 -28.50
N VAL A 182 -21.45 -19.51 -27.27
CA VAL A 182 -22.15 -20.70 -26.79
C VAL A 182 -23.50 -20.28 -26.20
N ARG A 183 -24.60 -20.63 -26.88
CA ARG A 183 -25.96 -20.54 -26.30
C ARG A 183 -26.07 -21.59 -25.20
N GLY A 184 -26.20 -21.12 -23.96
CA GLY A 184 -26.26 -21.97 -22.79
C GLY A 184 -24.96 -21.87 -22.00
N TYR A 185 -25.07 -21.42 -20.76
CA TYR A 185 -24.02 -21.62 -19.78
C TYR A 185 -23.90 -23.13 -19.57
N THR A 186 -22.82 -23.73 -20.05
CA THR A 186 -22.42 -25.02 -19.52
C THR A 186 -21.63 -24.71 -18.27
N ASP A 187 -22.09 -25.15 -17.11
CA ASP A 187 -21.31 -25.28 -15.86
C ASP A 187 -20.13 -26.25 -16.07
N SER A 188 -19.43 -26.16 -17.19
CA SER A 188 -18.30 -27.03 -17.47
C SER A 188 -17.16 -26.57 -16.59
N THR A 189 -16.70 -27.49 -15.73
CA THR A 189 -15.50 -27.32 -14.89
C THR A 189 -14.32 -26.75 -15.68
N GLN A 190 -14.25 -27.01 -16.98
CA GLN A 190 -13.20 -26.54 -17.88
C GLN A 190 -13.21 -25.01 -18.12
N GLU A 191 -14.38 -24.39 -18.36
CA GLU A 191 -14.46 -22.93 -18.59
C GLU A 191 -14.02 -22.15 -17.33
N PHE A 192 -14.49 -22.59 -16.16
CA PHE A 192 -14.09 -22.02 -14.87
C PHE A 192 -12.57 -22.10 -14.68
N GLU A 193 -11.99 -23.26 -14.98
CA GLU A 193 -10.56 -23.50 -14.85
C GLU A 193 -9.73 -22.62 -15.81
N ASP A 194 -10.19 -22.42 -17.04
CA ASP A 194 -9.49 -21.59 -18.02
C ASP A 194 -9.57 -20.10 -17.67
N LEU A 195 -10.73 -19.60 -17.23
CA LEU A 195 -10.85 -18.23 -16.68
C LEU A 195 -9.96 -18.05 -15.44
N ARG A 196 -9.95 -19.04 -14.53
CA ARG A 196 -9.10 -19.00 -13.33
C ARG A 196 -7.62 -18.93 -13.68
N LYS A 197 -7.15 -19.66 -14.70
CA LYS A 197 -5.76 -19.55 -15.17
C LYS A 197 -5.43 -18.13 -15.64
N ILE A 198 -6.32 -17.51 -16.41
CA ILE A 198 -6.15 -16.14 -16.90
C ILE A 198 -6.12 -15.14 -15.73
N PHE A 199 -7.09 -15.21 -14.82
CA PHE A 199 -7.12 -14.31 -13.66
C PHE A 199 -5.94 -14.53 -12.71
N ARG A 200 -5.44 -15.76 -12.59
CA ARG A 200 -4.19 -16.07 -11.86
C ARG A 200 -2.97 -15.41 -12.52
N LEU A 201 -2.85 -15.45 -13.85
CA LEU A 201 -1.77 -14.76 -14.57
C LEU A 201 -1.87 -13.24 -14.37
N ARG A 202 -3.08 -12.70 -14.46
CA ARG A 202 -3.35 -11.27 -14.21
C ARG A 202 -2.98 -10.85 -12.80
N ALA A 203 -3.36 -11.64 -11.79
CA ALA A 203 -2.99 -11.41 -10.40
C ALA A 203 -1.46 -11.46 -10.20
N ARG A 204 -0.76 -12.43 -10.80
CA ARG A 204 0.71 -12.50 -10.78
C ARG A 204 1.39 -11.28 -11.41
N LEU A 205 0.79 -10.71 -12.45
CA LEU A 205 1.32 -9.54 -13.13
C LEU A 205 1.13 -8.26 -12.29
N ASN A 206 -0.05 -8.10 -11.70
CA ASN A 206 -0.47 -6.84 -11.08
C ASN A 206 -0.17 -6.75 -9.59
N MET A 207 -0.31 -7.84 -8.83
CA MET A 207 -0.16 -7.79 -7.38
C MET A 207 1.25 -7.43 -6.88
N PRO A 208 2.37 -7.76 -7.58
CA PRO A 208 3.70 -7.34 -7.14
C PRO A 208 3.92 -5.82 -7.02
N VAL A 209 3.01 -4.99 -7.55
CA VAL A 209 3.11 -3.52 -7.46
C VAL A 209 2.74 -2.98 -6.07
N TYR A 210 2.08 -3.78 -5.23
CA TYR A 210 1.77 -3.40 -3.86
C TYR A 210 3.04 -3.45 -3.02
N ALA A 211 3.32 -2.40 -2.25
CA ALA A 211 4.50 -2.33 -1.40
C ALA A 211 4.54 -3.48 -0.37
N GLU A 212 3.36 -3.89 0.10
CA GLU A 212 3.15 -5.02 0.99
C GLU A 212 3.56 -6.37 0.36
N ALA A 213 3.56 -6.49 -0.98
CA ALA A 213 4.02 -7.69 -1.68
C ALA A 213 5.53 -7.94 -1.53
N ASP A 214 6.26 -6.91 -1.10
CA ASP A 214 7.70 -6.88 -1.00
C ASP A 214 8.17 -6.59 0.44
N GLU A 215 7.25 -6.48 1.41
CA GLU A 215 7.56 -6.32 2.85
C GLU A 215 8.51 -7.40 3.39
N PHE A 216 8.51 -8.60 2.80
CA PHE A 216 9.42 -9.70 3.13
C PHE A 216 10.01 -10.33 1.87
N ALA A 217 11.20 -10.92 2.00
CA ALA A 217 11.80 -11.68 0.91
C ALA A 217 11.01 -12.96 0.64
N ASN A 218 10.97 -13.41 -0.62
CA ASN A 218 10.26 -14.62 -1.02
C ASN A 218 10.63 -15.87 -0.20
N LYS A 219 11.88 -15.95 0.25
CA LYS A 219 12.43 -17.08 1.01
C LYS A 219 12.24 -16.94 2.53
N THR A 220 11.78 -15.78 3.02
CA THR A 220 11.60 -15.54 4.44
C THR A 220 10.51 -16.45 4.98
N GLN A 221 10.85 -17.24 6.00
CA GLN A 221 9.92 -18.15 6.67
C GLN A 221 9.06 -17.37 7.66
N ILE A 222 7.74 -17.45 7.52
CA ILE A 222 6.75 -16.81 8.39
C ILE A 222 5.71 -17.86 8.77
N GLY A 223 5.76 -18.30 10.03
CA GLY A 223 4.96 -19.43 10.48
C GLY A 223 5.30 -20.71 9.69
N PRO A 224 4.30 -21.45 9.19
CA PRO A 224 4.52 -22.71 8.46
C PRO A 224 5.01 -22.50 7.02
N LEU A 225 4.92 -21.30 6.46
CA LEU A 225 5.17 -21.05 5.04
C LEU A 225 6.28 -20.03 4.79
N GLN A 226 6.91 -20.12 3.62
CA GLN A 226 7.71 -19.01 3.09
C GLN A 226 6.80 -17.92 2.53
N PHE A 227 7.26 -16.66 2.53
CA PHE A 227 6.45 -15.54 2.04
C PHE A 227 6.03 -15.68 0.57
N ARG A 228 6.83 -16.35 -0.26
CA ARG A 228 6.41 -16.70 -1.64
C ARG A 228 5.13 -17.54 -1.68
N ASP A 229 4.93 -18.41 -0.71
CA ASP A 229 3.80 -19.34 -0.68
C ASP A 229 2.55 -18.63 -0.13
N TRP A 230 2.70 -17.78 0.88
CA TRP A 230 1.67 -16.82 1.29
C TRP A 230 1.17 -15.97 0.10
N LYS A 231 2.08 -15.45 -0.73
CA LYS A 231 1.72 -14.70 -1.94
C LYS A 231 0.98 -15.53 -2.98
N LYS A 232 1.39 -16.78 -3.18
CA LYS A 232 0.68 -17.71 -4.09
C LYS A 232 -0.76 -17.95 -3.63
N ILE A 233 -1.00 -18.14 -2.33
CA ILE A 233 -2.36 -18.30 -1.79
C ILE A 233 -3.19 -17.05 -2.07
N ALA A 234 -2.66 -15.86 -1.76
CA ALA A 234 -3.35 -14.59 -2.02
C ALA A 234 -3.74 -14.44 -3.50
N ILE A 235 -2.81 -14.76 -4.40
CA ILE A 235 -3.03 -14.75 -5.86
C ILE A 235 -4.13 -15.75 -6.26
N ASN A 236 -4.12 -16.96 -5.69
CA ASN A 236 -5.10 -17.99 -5.98
C ASN A 236 -6.51 -17.59 -5.52
N LEU A 237 -6.62 -17.05 -4.30
CA LEU A 237 -7.89 -16.56 -3.76
C LEU A 237 -8.44 -15.43 -4.64
N CYS A 238 -7.61 -14.43 -4.98
CA CYS A 238 -8.03 -13.35 -5.87
C CYS A 238 -8.45 -13.86 -7.25
N ALA A 239 -7.79 -14.88 -7.78
CA ALA A 239 -8.14 -15.48 -9.07
C ALA A 239 -9.49 -16.20 -9.02
N ILE A 240 -9.78 -16.99 -7.96
CA ILE A 240 -11.09 -17.63 -7.77
C ILE A 240 -12.19 -16.59 -7.66
N GLY A 241 -11.98 -15.57 -6.81
CA GLY A 241 -12.94 -14.47 -6.67
C GLY A 241 -13.18 -13.73 -7.99
N ALA A 242 -12.12 -13.41 -8.73
CA ALA A 242 -12.25 -12.76 -10.03
C ALA A 242 -13.04 -13.63 -11.03
N THR A 243 -12.77 -14.94 -11.09
CA THR A 243 -13.53 -15.86 -11.95
C THR A 243 -15.01 -15.88 -11.61
N LYS A 244 -15.37 -16.08 -10.33
CA LYS A 244 -16.76 -16.18 -9.90
C LYS A 244 -17.53 -14.89 -10.11
N ALA A 245 -16.94 -13.76 -9.71
CA ALA A 245 -17.55 -12.44 -9.95
C ALA A 245 -17.81 -12.22 -11.45
N HIS A 246 -16.85 -12.57 -12.29
CA HIS A 246 -16.98 -12.42 -13.75
C HIS A 246 -18.10 -13.26 -14.33
N LEU A 247 -18.25 -14.52 -13.88
CA LEU A 247 -19.34 -15.40 -14.32
C LEU A 247 -20.71 -14.86 -13.86
N GLU A 248 -20.81 -14.38 -12.63
CA GLU A 248 -22.03 -13.77 -12.10
C GLU A 248 -22.40 -12.48 -12.84
N ASP A 249 -21.45 -11.56 -13.02
CA ASP A 249 -21.63 -10.28 -13.73
C ASP A 249 -22.16 -10.52 -15.16
N ARG A 250 -21.66 -11.58 -15.82
CA ARG A 250 -22.11 -11.99 -17.14
C ARG A 250 -23.53 -12.56 -17.16
N SER A 251 -23.87 -13.39 -16.20
CA SER A 251 -25.23 -13.93 -16.07
C SER A 251 -26.26 -12.80 -15.95
N LEU A 252 -25.91 -11.77 -15.18
CA LEU A 252 -26.72 -10.56 -15.04
C LEU A 252 -26.77 -9.74 -16.33
N ALA A 253 -25.64 -9.56 -17.02
CA ALA A 253 -25.59 -8.86 -18.31
C ALA A 253 -26.50 -9.53 -19.36
N ARG A 254 -26.41 -10.87 -19.49
CA ARG A 254 -27.21 -11.66 -20.43
C ARG A 254 -28.70 -11.59 -20.14
N SER A 255 -29.08 -11.54 -18.86
CA SER A 255 -30.49 -11.42 -18.48
C SER A 255 -31.06 -9.99 -18.66
N GLY A 256 -30.27 -9.04 -19.17
CA GLY A 256 -30.66 -7.63 -19.28
C GLY A 256 -30.77 -6.93 -17.92
N LYS A 257 -30.31 -7.59 -16.85
CA LYS A 257 -30.37 -7.13 -15.47
C LYS A 257 -29.04 -6.54 -15.01
N LEU A 258 -28.15 -6.15 -15.92
CA LEU A 258 -26.95 -5.42 -15.53
C LEU A 258 -27.18 -3.91 -15.73
N THR A 259 -27.45 -3.22 -14.63
CA THR A 259 -27.47 -1.76 -14.57
C THR A 259 -26.39 -1.27 -13.61
N LYS A 260 -26.04 0.01 -13.69
CA LYS A 260 -25.11 0.66 -12.74
C LYS A 260 -25.56 0.49 -11.28
N ILE A 261 -26.87 0.42 -11.04
CA ILE A 261 -27.50 0.22 -9.73
C ILE A 261 -27.36 -1.26 -9.31
N ASN A 262 -27.54 -2.21 -10.23
CA ASN A 262 -27.50 -3.64 -9.91
C ASN A 262 -26.11 -4.13 -9.50
N PHE A 263 -25.02 -3.45 -9.92
CA PHE A 263 -23.67 -3.73 -9.43
C PHE A 263 -23.50 -3.56 -7.91
N LEU A 264 -24.24 -2.62 -7.30
CA LEU A 264 -24.26 -2.42 -5.85
C LEU A 264 -25.13 -3.45 -5.12
N GLU A 265 -25.94 -4.20 -5.86
CA GLU A 265 -26.88 -5.21 -5.34
C GLU A 265 -26.37 -6.65 -5.51
N ASN A 266 -25.25 -6.84 -6.23
CA ASN A 266 -24.63 -8.14 -6.48
C ASN A 266 -24.15 -8.79 -5.19
N PRO A 267 -24.39 -10.08 -4.97
CA PRO A 267 -23.99 -10.75 -3.74
C PRO A 267 -22.47 -10.82 -3.57
N PRO A 268 -21.97 -10.91 -2.31
CA PRO A 268 -20.65 -11.44 -2.06
C PRO A 268 -20.43 -12.76 -2.76
N ILE A 269 -19.17 -13.05 -3.05
CA ILE A 269 -18.79 -14.31 -3.65
C ILE A 269 -18.67 -15.33 -2.53
N LEU A 270 -19.53 -16.35 -2.56
CA LEU A 270 -19.37 -17.51 -1.68
C LEU A 270 -18.15 -18.32 -2.13
N ILE A 271 -17.23 -18.60 -1.22
CA ILE A 271 -16.07 -19.45 -1.47
C ILE A 271 -16.30 -20.81 -0.80
N SER A 272 -16.35 -21.88 -1.59
CA SER A 272 -16.59 -23.23 -1.06
C SER A 272 -15.35 -23.79 -0.36
N LYS A 273 -15.53 -24.84 0.44
CA LYS A 273 -14.42 -25.54 1.08
C LYS A 273 -13.48 -26.15 0.04
N GLU A 274 -14.01 -26.73 -1.03
CA GLU A 274 -13.24 -27.31 -2.13
C GLU A 274 -12.39 -26.25 -2.85
N GLU A 275 -12.93 -25.05 -3.04
CA GLU A 275 -12.22 -23.92 -3.63
C GLU A 275 -11.07 -23.42 -2.74
N LEU A 276 -11.30 -23.37 -1.42
CA LEU A 276 -10.24 -23.08 -0.45
C LEU A 276 -9.15 -24.14 -0.47
N GLU A 277 -9.52 -25.42 -0.48
CA GLU A 277 -8.57 -26.53 -0.61
C GLU A 277 -7.69 -26.38 -1.86
N LEU A 278 -8.28 -26.00 -3.00
CA LEU A 278 -7.51 -25.72 -4.22
C LEU A 278 -6.51 -24.57 -4.08
N CYS A 279 -6.81 -23.55 -3.28
CA CYS A 279 -5.88 -22.46 -2.97
C CYS A 279 -4.72 -22.91 -2.08
N PHE A 280 -4.96 -23.88 -1.20
CA PHE A 280 -4.02 -24.38 -0.19
C PHE A 280 -3.19 -25.58 -0.64
N ARG A 281 -3.41 -26.14 -1.84
CA ARG A 281 -2.56 -27.16 -2.48
C ARG A 281 -1.15 -26.63 -2.78
N ILE A 282 -0.36 -26.48 -1.72
CA ILE A 282 1.06 -26.20 -1.74
C ILE A 282 1.74 -27.48 -1.22
N PRO A 283 2.77 -28.02 -1.92
CA PRO A 283 3.41 -29.30 -1.56
C PRO A 283 3.91 -29.43 -0.10
N ALA A 284 3.93 -28.33 0.67
CA ALA A 284 4.34 -28.29 2.07
C ALA A 284 3.18 -28.39 3.09
N LEU A 285 1.91 -28.50 2.65
CA LEU A 285 0.72 -28.35 3.51
C LEU A 285 -0.19 -29.59 3.57
N ASP A 286 0.24 -30.72 3.02
CA ASP A 286 -0.67 -31.85 2.78
C ASP A 286 -0.97 -32.74 4.01
N GLU A 287 -0.37 -32.50 5.19
CA GLU A 287 -0.42 -33.49 6.29
C GLU A 287 -1.10 -33.05 7.61
N ASP A 288 -1.37 -31.76 7.86
CA ASP A 288 -2.03 -31.30 9.12
C ASP A 288 -3.17 -30.28 8.88
N PRO A 289 -4.44 -30.65 9.11
CA PRO A 289 -5.59 -29.74 9.01
C PRO A 289 -5.48 -28.49 9.87
N ARG A 290 -4.82 -28.56 11.04
CA ARG A 290 -4.68 -27.41 11.96
C ARG A 290 -3.83 -26.30 11.35
N ILE A 291 -2.81 -26.67 10.57
CA ILE A 291 -1.97 -25.72 9.84
C ILE A 291 -2.79 -25.00 8.77
N ARG A 292 -3.75 -25.68 8.14
CA ARG A 292 -4.64 -25.06 7.15
C ARG A 292 -5.58 -24.05 7.77
N ASP A 293 -6.17 -24.36 8.91
CA ASP A 293 -7.03 -23.42 9.65
C ASP A 293 -6.23 -22.19 10.10
N GLU A 294 -5.00 -22.39 10.58
CA GLU A 294 -4.08 -21.30 10.93
C GLU A 294 -3.77 -20.40 9.72
N ILE A 295 -3.48 -21.01 8.56
CA ILE A 295 -3.23 -20.28 7.30
C ILE A 295 -4.48 -19.53 6.84
N LEU A 296 -5.65 -20.17 6.83
CA LEU A 296 -6.92 -19.55 6.45
C LEU A 296 -7.22 -18.35 7.35
N SER A 297 -6.95 -18.46 8.65
CA SER A 297 -7.16 -17.36 9.61
C SER A 297 -6.36 -16.09 9.26
N CYS A 298 -5.26 -16.21 8.51
CA CYS A 298 -4.47 -15.07 8.04
C CYS A 298 -5.13 -14.29 6.89
N PHE A 299 -6.10 -14.89 6.20
CA PHE A 299 -6.87 -14.28 5.11
C PHE A 299 -8.32 -13.96 5.49
N LEU A 300 -8.80 -14.56 6.58
CA LEU A 300 -10.19 -14.55 7.03
C LEU A 300 -10.40 -13.60 8.22
N LEU A 301 -11.32 -12.66 8.08
CA LEU A 301 -11.92 -11.95 9.20
C LEU A 301 -13.00 -12.83 9.83
N ASP A 302 -12.65 -13.43 10.95
CA ASP A 302 -13.55 -14.25 11.76
C ASP A 302 -14.16 -13.40 12.88
N PRO A 303 -15.46 -13.58 13.24
CA PRO A 303 -16.07 -12.90 14.38
C PRO A 303 -15.24 -12.95 15.66
N LYS A 304 -14.55 -14.08 15.92
CA LYS A 304 -13.67 -14.26 17.08
C LYS A 304 -12.56 -13.21 17.14
N TYR A 305 -12.00 -12.81 16.00
CA TYR A 305 -10.87 -11.89 15.92
C TYR A 305 -11.28 -10.49 15.44
N ALA A 306 -12.57 -10.26 15.20
CA ALA A 306 -13.06 -9.00 14.65
C ALA A 306 -12.78 -7.80 15.58
N HIS A 307 -12.82 -8.01 16.90
CA HIS A 307 -12.49 -6.98 17.89
C HIS A 307 -11.01 -6.57 17.89
N GLU A 308 -10.12 -7.36 17.28
CA GLU A 308 -8.70 -7.04 17.17
C GLU A 308 -8.40 -6.08 16.03
N MET A 309 -9.35 -5.80 15.14
CA MET A 309 -9.14 -4.92 14.00
C MET A 309 -8.92 -3.47 14.45
N PRO A 310 -7.94 -2.76 13.88
CA PRO A 310 -7.64 -1.40 14.30
C PRO A 310 -8.76 -0.44 13.89
N GLU A 311 -9.08 0.53 14.76
CA GLU A 311 -10.05 1.58 14.47
C GLU A 311 -9.38 2.82 13.86
N SER A 312 -8.63 2.61 12.77
CA SER A 312 -7.88 3.66 12.09
C SER A 312 -8.09 3.63 10.57
N ILE A 313 -7.68 4.69 9.90
CA ILE A 313 -7.71 4.78 8.42
C ILE A 313 -6.81 3.73 7.74
N ASP A 314 -5.91 3.09 8.48
CA ASP A 314 -5.08 1.97 8.00
C ASP A 314 -5.66 0.61 8.31
N ALA A 315 -6.91 0.54 8.79
CA ALA A 315 -7.60 -0.72 8.94
C ALA A 315 -7.56 -1.50 7.62
N PRO A 316 -6.88 -2.65 7.58
CA PRO A 316 -6.74 -3.38 6.34
C PRO A 316 -8.07 -4.04 6.01
N ALA A 317 -8.56 -3.85 4.79
CA ALA A 317 -9.79 -4.47 4.35
C ALA A 317 -9.58 -5.99 4.20
N PRO A 318 -10.39 -6.84 4.85
CA PRO A 318 -10.20 -8.28 4.84
C PRO A 318 -10.43 -8.88 3.45
N LEU A 319 -9.67 -9.92 3.11
CA LEU A 319 -9.83 -10.63 1.85
C LEU A 319 -11.06 -11.55 1.89
N LEU A 320 -11.23 -12.28 2.99
CA LEU A 320 -12.36 -13.18 3.27
C LEU A 320 -13.04 -12.78 4.58
N VAL A 321 -14.34 -13.06 4.69
CA VAL A 321 -15.16 -12.81 5.88
C VAL A 321 -15.95 -14.08 6.22
N SER A 322 -15.93 -14.49 7.49
CA SER A 322 -16.72 -15.63 7.98
C SER A 322 -18.06 -15.15 8.50
N VAL A 323 -19.15 -15.75 8.00
CA VAL A 323 -20.53 -15.43 8.40
C VAL A 323 -21.32 -16.72 8.55
N GLN A 324 -21.70 -17.10 9.79
CA GLN A 324 -22.58 -18.25 10.06
C GLN A 324 -22.15 -19.56 9.35
N ASN A 325 -20.85 -19.83 9.31
CA ASN A 325 -20.19 -20.97 8.63
C ASN A 325 -19.98 -20.81 7.12
N GLU A 326 -20.44 -19.73 6.50
CA GLU A 326 -20.08 -19.37 5.13
C GLU A 326 -18.81 -18.53 5.10
N ILE A 327 -18.00 -18.74 4.07
CA ILE A 327 -16.83 -17.90 3.79
C ILE A 327 -17.16 -17.05 2.57
N LEU A 328 -17.26 -15.75 2.81
CA LEU A 328 -17.61 -14.77 1.80
C LEU A 328 -16.36 -14.00 1.40
N MET A 329 -16.19 -13.78 0.10
CA MET A 329 -15.22 -12.82 -0.43
C MET A 329 -15.98 -11.54 -0.83
N PRO A 330 -15.75 -10.41 -0.13
CA PRO A 330 -16.19 -9.11 -0.61
C PRO A 330 -15.64 -8.84 -2.01
N ARG A 331 -16.41 -8.28 -2.95
CA ARG A 331 -15.89 -8.21 -4.33
C ARG A 331 -14.79 -7.16 -4.50
N TYR A 332 -14.64 -6.18 -3.59
CA TYR A 332 -13.43 -5.33 -3.55
C TYR A 332 -12.15 -6.15 -3.42
N SER A 333 -12.21 -7.32 -2.78
CA SER A 333 -11.06 -8.20 -2.57
C SER A 333 -10.48 -8.74 -3.89
N ARG A 334 -11.24 -8.73 -4.99
CA ARG A 334 -10.77 -9.19 -6.33
C ARG A 334 -9.80 -8.20 -7.01
N ILE A 335 -9.81 -6.93 -6.59
CA ILE A 335 -8.99 -5.87 -7.18
C ILE A 335 -8.14 -5.10 -6.16
N GLY A 336 -8.48 -5.19 -4.88
CA GLY A 336 -7.79 -4.49 -3.81
C GLY A 336 -6.38 -5.03 -3.56
N ASN A 337 -5.75 -4.51 -2.51
CA ASN A 337 -4.47 -5.02 -2.04
C ASN A 337 -4.70 -6.15 -1.04
N PRO A 338 -4.56 -7.44 -1.44
CA PRO A 338 -4.84 -8.55 -0.54
C PRO A 338 -3.73 -8.74 0.51
N TYR A 339 -2.58 -8.09 0.31
CA TYR A 339 -1.44 -8.24 1.20
C TYR A 339 -1.56 -7.36 2.44
N ALA A 340 -2.32 -6.27 2.41
CA ALA A 340 -2.47 -5.39 3.57
C ALA A 340 -3.06 -6.16 4.78
N PHE A 341 -4.17 -6.87 4.57
CA PHE A 341 -4.78 -7.70 5.62
C PHE A 341 -3.94 -8.91 5.98
N LEU A 342 -3.38 -9.59 4.98
CA LEU A 342 -2.48 -10.71 5.21
C LEU A 342 -1.31 -10.31 6.12
N LEU A 343 -0.57 -9.25 5.79
CA LEU A 343 0.56 -8.78 6.57
C LEU A 343 0.15 -8.39 7.99
N TYR A 344 -1.01 -7.74 8.14
CA TYR A 344 -1.55 -7.41 9.45
C TYR A 344 -1.75 -8.67 10.30
N ARG A 345 -2.39 -9.70 9.75
CA ARG A 345 -2.61 -10.97 10.46
C ARG A 345 -1.33 -11.74 10.70
N LEU A 346 -0.41 -11.78 9.73
CA LEU A 346 0.90 -12.41 9.92
C LEU A 346 1.70 -11.77 11.05
N LYS A 347 1.69 -10.42 11.14
CA LYS A 347 2.33 -9.68 12.24
C LYS A 347 1.66 -9.99 13.57
N LYS A 348 0.33 -10.05 13.63
CA LYS A 348 -0.40 -10.37 14.86
C LYS A 348 -0.19 -11.81 15.35
N ILE A 349 -0.19 -12.78 14.43
CA ILE A 349 -0.10 -14.21 14.77
C ILE A 349 1.35 -14.64 15.02
N TYR A 350 2.32 -14.12 14.25
CA TYR A 350 3.71 -14.57 14.28
C TYR A 350 4.72 -13.53 14.79
N ASP A 351 4.27 -12.52 15.55
CA ASP A 351 5.06 -11.36 15.98
C ASP A 351 6.44 -11.73 16.57
N SER A 352 6.48 -12.76 17.42
CA SER A 352 7.68 -13.22 18.12
C SER A 352 8.83 -13.70 17.21
N LYS A 353 8.54 -14.02 15.94
CA LYS A 353 9.54 -14.49 14.95
C LYS A 353 9.98 -13.42 13.95
N MET A 354 9.47 -12.18 14.06
CA MET A 354 9.72 -11.12 13.08
C MET A 354 11.12 -10.49 13.16
N SER A 355 11.93 -10.76 14.20
CA SER A 355 13.28 -10.18 14.31
C SER A 355 14.24 -10.62 13.19
N ARG A 356 14.12 -11.88 12.72
CA ARG A 356 14.94 -12.44 11.62
C ARG A 356 14.67 -11.80 10.25
N VAL A 357 13.56 -11.08 10.11
CA VAL A 357 13.18 -10.41 8.87
C VAL A 357 14.15 -9.28 8.49
N LYS A 358 14.74 -8.61 9.49
CA LYS A 358 15.52 -7.39 9.24
C LYS A 358 16.73 -7.65 8.35
N ASP A 359 17.44 -8.74 8.59
CA ASP A 359 18.64 -9.11 7.82
C ASP A 359 18.29 -9.54 6.38
N ASP A 360 17.14 -10.19 6.20
CA ASP A 360 16.63 -10.57 4.87
C ASP A 360 16.27 -9.34 4.03
N ARG A 361 15.66 -8.33 4.67
CA ARG A 361 15.32 -7.04 4.03
C ARG A 361 16.56 -6.33 3.53
N GLU A 362 17.56 -6.11 4.37
CA GLU A 362 18.78 -5.42 3.96
C GLU A 362 19.45 -6.12 2.77
N ARG A 363 19.59 -7.46 2.85
CA ARG A 363 20.16 -8.27 1.78
C ARG A 363 19.36 -8.16 0.49
N GLN A 364 18.03 -8.24 0.57
CA GLN A 364 17.18 -8.09 -0.59
C GLN A 364 17.34 -6.70 -1.21
N PHE A 365 17.34 -5.63 -0.40
CA PHE A 365 17.45 -4.27 -0.91
C PHE A 365 18.80 -4.04 -1.61
N ARG A 366 19.86 -4.60 -1.04
CA ARG A 366 21.20 -4.58 -1.63
C ARG A 366 21.27 -5.31 -2.97
N ASN A 367 20.68 -6.51 -3.06
CA ASN A 367 20.58 -7.25 -4.32
C ASN A 367 19.76 -6.50 -5.37
N ASP A 368 18.70 -5.81 -4.95
CA ASP A 368 17.87 -5.01 -5.85
C ASP A 368 18.63 -3.80 -6.39
N LEU A 369 19.43 -3.15 -5.54
CA LEU A 369 20.33 -2.07 -5.94
C LEU A 369 21.36 -2.57 -6.96
N GLU A 370 22.05 -3.68 -6.67
CA GLU A 370 23.04 -4.28 -7.57
C GLU A 370 22.43 -4.60 -8.94
N ARG A 371 21.23 -5.21 -8.98
CA ARG A 371 20.54 -5.57 -10.24
C ARG A 371 20.16 -4.38 -11.11
N ARG A 372 20.11 -3.16 -10.56
CA ARG A 372 19.85 -1.94 -11.34
C ARG A 372 21.13 -1.33 -11.93
N LEU A 373 22.30 -1.80 -11.55
CA LEU A 373 23.58 -1.24 -11.94
C LEU A 373 24.25 -2.14 -12.98
N ASP A 374 24.52 -1.57 -14.16
CA ASP A 374 25.28 -2.26 -15.20
C ASP A 374 26.75 -2.43 -14.79
N SER A 375 27.21 -3.68 -14.66
CA SER A 375 28.59 -4.03 -14.29
C SER A 375 29.65 -3.45 -15.25
N SER A 376 29.26 -3.07 -16.47
CA SER A 376 30.16 -2.37 -17.39
C SER A 376 30.52 -0.97 -16.87
N LYS A 377 29.55 -0.24 -16.31
CA LYS A 377 29.68 1.14 -15.80
C LYS A 377 30.07 1.21 -14.32
N TYR A 378 29.69 0.20 -13.53
CA TYR A 378 29.83 0.21 -12.08
C TYR A 378 30.65 -0.96 -11.55
N PHE A 379 31.25 -0.77 -10.38
CA PHE A 379 31.74 -1.84 -9.53
C PHE A 379 30.95 -1.83 -8.21
N PHE A 380 30.25 -2.93 -7.93
CA PHE A 380 29.46 -3.10 -6.72
C PHE A 380 30.27 -3.84 -5.67
N VAL A 381 30.56 -3.19 -4.53
CA VAL A 381 31.36 -3.79 -3.46
C VAL A 381 30.52 -4.84 -2.76
N GLN A 382 30.88 -6.13 -2.91
CA GLN A 382 30.05 -7.32 -2.57
C GLN A 382 29.66 -7.50 -1.09
N ARG A 383 30.32 -6.82 -0.17
CA ARG A 383 29.99 -6.87 1.27
C ARG A 383 29.69 -5.47 1.82
N SER A 384 28.93 -5.41 2.91
CA SER A 384 28.84 -4.19 3.71
C SER A 384 30.23 -3.81 4.23
N LEU A 385 30.46 -2.51 4.40
CA LEU A 385 31.75 -1.99 4.86
C LEU A 385 31.65 -1.53 6.31
N THR A 386 32.32 -2.25 7.22
CA THR A 386 32.47 -1.79 8.61
C THR A 386 33.57 -0.76 8.72
N LEU A 387 33.20 0.50 8.97
CA LEU A 387 34.12 1.60 9.22
C LEU A 387 34.60 1.55 10.68
N ARG A 388 35.89 1.83 10.88
CA ARG A 388 36.54 1.78 12.20
C ARG A 388 37.25 3.08 12.48
N ARG A 389 37.32 3.45 13.76
CA ARG A 389 38.15 4.56 14.25
C ARG A 389 39.63 4.17 14.21
N SER A 390 40.52 5.13 14.48
CA SER A 390 41.96 4.92 14.58
C SER A 390 42.35 3.87 15.64
N ASP A 391 41.59 3.79 16.74
CA ASP A 391 41.74 2.77 17.80
C ASP A 391 41.19 1.38 17.42
N LYS A 392 40.78 1.19 16.16
CA LYS A 392 40.15 -0.02 15.61
C LYS A 392 38.74 -0.34 16.14
N SER A 393 38.17 0.49 17.01
CA SER A 393 36.77 0.35 17.43
C SER A 393 35.81 0.56 16.25
N ILE A 394 34.66 -0.12 16.28
CA ILE A 394 33.64 0.02 15.22
C ILE A 394 33.01 1.42 15.32
N LEU A 395 33.00 2.13 14.20
CA LEU A 395 32.36 3.44 14.08
C LEU A 395 30.91 3.28 13.61
N THR A 396 30.74 2.66 12.45
CA THR A 396 29.45 2.39 11.81
C THR A 396 29.64 1.45 10.62
N ASP A 397 28.55 0.94 10.06
CA ASP A 397 28.54 0.13 8.85
C ASP A 397 27.99 0.93 7.66
N VAL A 398 28.43 0.58 6.46
CA VAL A 398 27.89 1.07 5.19
C VAL A 398 27.21 -0.11 4.50
N ASP A 399 25.90 -0.02 4.32
CA ASP A 399 25.07 -1.12 3.78
C ASP A 399 25.48 -1.48 2.34
N ALA A 400 25.75 -0.47 1.51
CA ALA A 400 26.24 -0.66 0.15
C ALA A 400 27.28 0.39 -0.28
N ALA A 401 28.23 -0.04 -1.11
CA ALA A 401 29.20 0.84 -1.74
C ALA A 401 29.29 0.54 -3.24
N VAL A 402 29.23 1.61 -4.05
CA VAL A 402 29.20 1.53 -5.51
C VAL A 402 30.23 2.48 -6.08
N TYR A 403 31.10 1.99 -6.95
CA TYR A 403 32.05 2.80 -7.68
C TYR A 403 31.58 3.00 -9.13
N GLU A 404 31.38 4.24 -9.55
CA GLU A 404 31.04 4.63 -10.92
C GLU A 404 32.33 4.96 -11.68
N LYS A 405 32.71 4.08 -12.63
CA LYS A 405 34.05 4.10 -13.25
C LYS A 405 34.30 5.40 -14.02
N GLN A 406 33.29 5.87 -14.76
CA GLN A 406 33.43 7.01 -15.65
C GLN A 406 33.64 8.34 -14.91
N SER A 407 32.92 8.53 -13.80
CA SER A 407 32.99 9.76 -13.00
C SER A 407 34.03 9.68 -11.89
N ASN A 408 34.78 8.56 -11.82
CA ASN A 408 35.72 8.26 -10.74
C ASN A 408 35.13 8.53 -9.34
N THR A 409 33.88 8.12 -9.13
CA THR A 409 33.12 8.45 -7.91
C THR A 409 32.72 7.21 -7.14
N LEU A 410 33.06 7.15 -5.84
CA LEU A 410 32.61 6.15 -4.89
C LEU A 410 31.39 6.66 -4.11
N TYR A 411 30.31 5.90 -4.14
CA TYR A 411 29.09 6.16 -3.38
C TYR A 411 29.05 5.26 -2.16
N PHE A 412 28.97 5.85 -0.97
CA PHE A 412 28.55 5.15 0.24
C PHE A 412 27.06 5.34 0.45
N ILE A 413 26.35 4.23 0.60
CA ILE A 413 24.90 4.19 0.54
C ILE A 413 24.39 3.52 1.82
N GLN A 414 23.58 4.27 2.57
CA GLN A 414 22.73 3.71 3.63
C GLN A 414 21.39 3.31 3.02
N LEU A 415 21.01 2.06 3.21
CA LEU A 415 19.72 1.49 2.81
C LEU A 415 18.78 1.47 4.02
N LYS A 416 17.59 2.06 3.87
CA LYS A 416 16.58 2.08 4.94
C LYS A 416 15.29 1.42 4.49
N TRP A 417 14.95 0.31 5.12
CA TRP A 417 13.69 -0.41 4.87
C TRP A 417 12.69 -0.13 6.00
N LEU A 418 11.98 0.99 5.90
CA LEU A 418 10.89 1.32 6.81
C LEU A 418 9.68 0.40 6.54
N ALA A 419 8.73 0.32 7.47
CA ALA A 419 7.47 -0.35 7.19
C ALA A 419 6.76 0.34 6.00
N VAL A 420 5.99 -0.42 5.21
CA VAL A 420 5.09 0.16 4.19
C VAL A 420 4.25 1.26 4.83
N LEU A 421 4.07 2.38 4.10
CA LEU A 421 3.45 3.55 4.68
C LEU A 421 2.06 3.28 5.22
N ALA A 422 1.92 3.64 6.48
CA ALA A 422 0.66 3.83 7.17
C ALA A 422 0.14 5.23 6.82
N ARG A 423 -1.14 5.34 6.42
CA ARG A 423 -1.89 6.59 6.32
C ARG A 423 -2.11 7.23 7.71
N ASP A 424 -1.91 6.47 8.78
CA ASP A 424 -1.85 6.90 10.17
C ASP A 424 -0.62 7.77 10.41
N ILE A 425 -0.87 8.98 10.90
CA ILE A 425 0.17 10.00 11.02
C ILE A 425 1.08 9.72 12.22
N ARG A 426 0.60 9.03 13.26
CA ARG A 426 1.48 8.61 14.36
C ARG A 426 2.54 7.63 13.87
N THR A 427 2.13 6.64 13.08
CA THR A 427 3.05 5.69 12.45
C THR A 427 3.98 6.41 11.48
N ARG A 428 3.48 7.38 10.72
CA ARG A 428 4.28 8.23 9.85
C ARG A 428 5.36 9.02 10.62
N GLU A 429 5.04 9.58 11.79
CA GLU A 429 6.03 10.26 12.63
C GLU A 429 7.10 9.30 13.15
N SER A 430 6.69 8.10 13.54
CA SER A 430 7.62 7.06 13.95
C SER A 430 8.57 6.71 12.80
N GLN A 431 8.06 6.58 11.57
CA GLN A 431 8.88 6.35 10.38
C GLN A 431 9.84 7.52 10.12
N TYR A 432 9.38 8.77 10.24
CA TYR A 432 10.23 9.95 10.12
C TYR A 432 11.40 9.90 11.11
N THR A 433 11.08 9.70 12.40
CA THR A 433 12.08 9.66 13.48
C THR A 433 13.07 8.51 13.29
N ASN A 434 12.59 7.34 12.87
CA ASN A 434 13.40 6.15 12.61
C ASN A 434 14.23 6.25 11.32
N LEU A 435 13.86 7.12 10.39
CA LEU A 435 14.64 7.42 9.20
C LEU A 435 15.69 8.49 9.49
N ILE A 436 15.24 9.68 9.90
CA ILE A 436 16.07 10.88 9.93
C ILE A 436 17.13 10.79 11.01
N ASN A 437 16.76 10.49 12.26
CA ASN A 437 17.74 10.56 13.35
C ASN A 437 18.91 9.59 13.13
N PRO A 438 18.68 8.28 12.85
CA PRO A 438 19.78 7.35 12.65
C PRO A 438 20.55 7.61 11.35
N ALA A 439 19.88 8.07 10.29
CA ALA A 439 20.56 8.31 9.02
C ALA A 439 21.39 9.61 9.05
N THR A 440 20.91 10.68 9.70
CA THR A 440 21.69 11.91 9.90
C THR A 440 22.91 11.65 10.78
N GLU A 441 22.76 10.86 11.86
CA GLU A 441 23.89 10.41 12.67
C GLU A 441 24.91 9.62 11.83
N TRP A 442 24.42 8.71 11.00
CA TRP A 442 25.26 7.95 10.06
C TRP A 442 26.00 8.86 9.07
N VAL A 443 25.30 9.81 8.44
CA VAL A 443 25.91 10.79 7.51
C VAL A 443 27.03 11.54 8.21
N GLY A 444 26.80 12.02 9.44
CA GLY A 444 27.83 12.69 10.24
C GLY A 444 29.05 11.82 10.52
N LYS A 445 28.84 10.57 10.95
CA LYS A 445 29.92 9.61 11.23
C LYS A 445 30.74 9.29 9.97
N VAL A 446 30.08 8.97 8.86
CA VAL A 446 30.76 8.60 7.61
C VAL A 446 31.48 9.80 7.00
N HIS A 447 30.85 10.98 6.98
CA HIS A 447 31.47 12.21 6.50
C HIS A 447 32.76 12.53 7.28
N ASN A 448 32.71 12.49 8.61
CA ASN A 448 33.90 12.72 9.44
C ASN A 448 34.96 11.64 9.25
N TRP A 449 34.56 10.38 9.07
CA TRP A 449 35.51 9.30 8.78
C TRP A 449 36.22 9.50 7.43
N ILE A 450 35.50 9.94 6.39
CA ILE A 450 36.09 10.28 5.09
C ILE A 450 37.12 11.41 5.25
N ALA A 451 36.78 12.48 5.98
CA ALA A 451 37.67 13.62 6.17
C ALA A 451 38.99 13.27 6.91
N LEU A 452 38.99 12.21 7.73
CA LEU A 452 40.16 11.77 8.51
C LEU A 452 41.04 10.74 7.79
N ASN A 453 40.63 10.21 6.63
CA ASN A 453 41.34 9.14 5.94
C ASN A 453 41.73 9.58 4.51
N SER A 454 42.90 9.14 4.06
CA SER A 454 43.32 9.37 2.66
C SER A 454 42.51 8.52 1.68
N SER A 455 42.42 8.97 0.42
CA SER A 455 41.82 8.22 -0.69
C SER A 455 42.31 6.77 -0.72
N LYS A 456 43.63 6.55 -0.57
CA LYS A 456 44.26 5.23 -0.51
C LYS A 456 43.64 4.30 0.54
N ILE A 457 43.43 4.79 1.77
CA ILE A 457 42.82 3.99 2.86
C ILE A 457 41.37 3.65 2.52
N ILE A 458 40.64 4.62 1.96
CA ILE A 458 39.23 4.46 1.60
C ILE A 458 39.08 3.44 0.47
N LEU A 459 39.93 3.51 -0.55
CA LEU A 459 39.96 2.57 -1.66
C LEU A 459 40.35 1.16 -1.23
N GLU A 460 41.36 1.03 -0.36
CA GLU A 460 41.74 -0.26 0.22
C GLU A 460 40.57 -0.88 0.98
N LYS A 461 39.87 -0.07 1.78
CA LYS A 461 38.71 -0.53 2.54
C LYS A 461 37.56 -0.99 1.65
N ALA A 462 37.32 -0.27 0.55
CA ALA A 462 36.29 -0.61 -0.44
C ALA A 462 36.71 -1.76 -1.39
N GLY A 463 37.97 -2.21 -1.36
CA GLY A 463 38.49 -3.22 -2.29
C GLY A 463 38.72 -2.68 -3.70
N LEU A 464 38.96 -1.37 -3.84
CA LEU A 464 39.04 -0.63 -5.10
C LEU A 464 40.47 -0.19 -5.49
N ARG A 465 41.49 -0.60 -4.73
CA ARG A 465 42.87 -0.11 -4.88
C ARG A 465 43.45 -0.24 -6.30
N ASN A 466 43.00 -1.22 -7.08
CA ASN A 466 43.47 -1.47 -8.45
C ASN A 466 42.48 -0.98 -9.52
N LEU A 467 41.38 -0.33 -9.12
CA LEU A 467 40.29 0.10 -10.01
C LEU A 467 40.25 1.61 -10.23
N VAL A 468 40.89 2.38 -9.35
CA VAL A 468 41.03 3.84 -9.48
C VAL A 468 42.36 4.15 -10.15
N CYS A 469 42.29 4.81 -11.30
CA CYS A 469 43.48 5.16 -12.09
C CYS A 469 44.09 6.51 -11.68
N ASP A 470 43.30 7.37 -11.03
CA ASP A 470 43.70 8.73 -10.67
C ASP A 470 43.08 9.15 -9.33
N ASP A 471 43.92 9.27 -8.31
CA ASP A 471 43.50 9.70 -6.98
C ASP A 471 43.13 11.19 -6.92
N THR A 472 43.50 12.01 -7.92
CA THR A 472 43.26 13.46 -7.90
C THR A 472 41.83 13.84 -8.31
N THR A 473 41.20 13.02 -9.15
CA THR A 473 39.80 13.20 -9.58
C THR A 473 38.82 12.33 -8.80
N PHE A 474 39.32 11.53 -7.84
CA PHE A 474 38.51 10.62 -7.05
C PHE A 474 37.55 11.37 -6.12
N GLN A 475 36.26 11.09 -6.23
CA GLN A 475 35.22 11.69 -5.40
C GLN A 475 34.52 10.65 -4.53
N ILE A 476 34.08 11.08 -3.35
CA ILE A 476 33.22 10.27 -2.48
C ILE A 476 31.92 11.00 -2.24
N ARG A 477 30.80 10.30 -2.42
CA ARG A 477 29.46 10.85 -2.24
C ARG A 477 28.64 9.97 -1.31
N LEU A 478 27.80 10.62 -0.50
CA LEU A 478 26.90 9.95 0.44
C LEU A 478 25.47 9.92 -0.11
N MET A 479 24.81 8.78 0.06
CA MET A 479 23.40 8.60 -0.30
C MET A 479 22.67 7.89 0.83
N VAL A 480 21.44 8.33 1.09
CA VAL A 480 20.47 7.60 1.91
C VAL A 480 19.31 7.21 1.00
N VAL A 481 19.15 5.90 0.79
CA VAL A 481 18.09 5.37 -0.08
C VAL A 481 17.10 4.59 0.79
N HIS A 482 15.85 5.00 0.78
CA HIS A 482 14.78 4.33 1.52
C HIS A 482 13.86 3.54 0.59
N ARG A 483 13.41 2.36 1.02
CA ARG A 483 12.69 1.41 0.17
C ARG A 483 11.33 1.94 -0.31
N TRP A 484 10.62 2.63 0.56
CA TRP A 484 9.25 3.11 0.30
C TRP A 484 9.20 4.62 0.13
N TRP A 485 8.04 5.17 -0.22
CA TRP A 485 7.81 6.60 -0.44
C TRP A 485 7.71 7.37 0.89
N THR A 486 8.85 7.76 1.48
CA THR A 486 8.94 8.39 2.80
C THR A 486 9.63 9.76 2.77
N ARG A 487 9.12 10.68 1.97
CA ARG A 487 9.37 12.12 2.10
C ARG A 487 8.31 12.70 3.01
N PHE A 488 8.76 13.57 3.92
CA PHE A 488 7.94 14.10 4.99
C PHE A 488 7.74 15.60 4.79
N SER A 489 6.52 15.98 4.41
CA SER A 489 6.10 17.38 4.36
C SER A 489 6.07 17.99 5.76
N GLY A 490 6.35 19.30 5.87
CA GLY A 490 6.30 20.03 7.15
C GLY A 490 7.41 19.68 8.16
N LYS A 491 8.45 18.95 7.74
CA LYS A 491 9.56 18.51 8.60
C LYS A 491 10.88 19.22 8.25
N PRO A 492 11.82 19.34 9.23
CA PRO A 492 13.11 19.99 8.99
C PRO A 492 13.92 19.29 7.88
N PRO A 493 14.84 20.03 7.24
CA PRO A 493 15.54 19.56 6.06
C PRO A 493 16.40 18.34 6.37
N TYR A 494 16.57 17.51 5.35
CA TYR A 494 17.52 16.41 5.34
C TYR A 494 18.97 16.93 5.41
N ASP A 495 19.89 16.12 5.97
CA ASP A 495 21.31 16.48 6.02
C ASP A 495 21.87 16.68 4.60
N ASN A 496 22.34 17.90 4.31
CA ASN A 496 22.73 18.33 2.97
C ASN A 496 24.06 17.72 2.49
N ARG A 497 24.80 17.02 3.36
CA ARG A 497 26.03 16.29 3.00
C ARG A 497 25.74 14.99 2.25
N ALA A 498 24.47 14.57 2.19
CA ALA A 498 24.03 13.39 1.48
C ALA A 498 22.83 13.69 0.57
N THR A 499 22.64 12.84 -0.44
CA THR A 499 21.42 12.84 -1.25
C THR A 499 20.42 11.83 -0.69
N TRP A 500 19.17 12.25 -0.53
CA TRP A 500 18.10 11.46 0.09
C TRP A 500 17.04 11.08 -0.94
N LEU A 501 16.87 9.78 -1.14
CA LEU A 501 16.06 9.23 -2.23
C LEU A 501 15.13 8.13 -1.75
N SER A 502 13.88 8.20 -2.21
CA SER A 502 13.01 7.04 -2.24
C SER A 502 13.46 6.09 -3.35
N TRP A 503 13.23 4.80 -3.18
CA TRP A 503 13.51 3.81 -4.22
C TRP A 503 12.79 4.12 -5.55
N PRO A 504 11.51 4.58 -5.55
CA PRO A 504 10.89 5.08 -6.78
C PRO A 504 11.68 6.18 -7.48
N ARG A 505 12.06 7.24 -6.74
CA ARG A 505 12.83 8.36 -7.31
C ARG A 505 14.20 7.92 -7.81
N PHE A 506 14.93 7.14 -7.01
CA PHE A 506 16.21 6.56 -7.40
C PHE A 506 16.10 5.77 -8.71
N SER A 507 15.10 4.89 -8.79
CA SER A 507 14.87 4.04 -9.97
C SER A 507 14.49 4.85 -11.21
N LEU A 508 13.68 5.89 -11.05
CA LEU A 508 13.31 6.79 -12.15
C LEU A 508 14.50 7.60 -12.64
N LEU A 509 15.32 8.17 -11.74
CA LEU A 509 16.50 8.93 -12.13
C LEU A 509 17.50 8.04 -12.88
N LEU A 510 17.73 6.82 -12.42
CA LEU A 510 18.59 5.88 -13.16
C LEU A 510 18.02 5.53 -14.55
N ARG A 511 16.70 5.36 -14.69
CA ARG A 511 16.06 5.14 -16.00
C ARG A 511 16.20 6.37 -16.90
N GLN A 512 15.91 7.55 -16.38
CA GLN A 512 15.96 8.83 -17.09
C GLN A 512 17.38 9.12 -17.60
N TYR A 513 18.39 8.87 -16.78
CA TYR A 513 19.79 9.12 -17.13
C TYR A 513 20.52 7.87 -17.61
N ASN A 514 19.84 6.80 -18.04
CA ASN A 514 20.50 5.56 -18.44
C ASN A 514 21.47 5.75 -19.63
N SER A 515 21.15 6.69 -20.53
CA SER A 515 22.00 7.10 -21.65
C SER A 515 23.16 8.01 -21.23
N SER A 516 23.15 8.56 -20.01
CA SER A 516 24.29 9.31 -19.47
C SER A 516 25.49 8.39 -19.26
N ASN A 517 26.67 8.99 -19.39
CA ASN A 517 27.94 8.36 -19.05
C ASN A 517 28.12 8.21 -17.52
N CYS A 518 27.37 8.98 -16.71
CA CYS A 518 27.41 8.92 -15.24
C CYS A 518 26.00 8.98 -14.59
N PRO A 519 25.14 7.96 -14.82
CA PRO A 519 23.75 7.98 -14.35
C PRO A 519 23.62 8.14 -12.83
N LEU A 520 24.52 7.55 -12.04
CA LEU A 520 24.46 7.64 -10.58
C LEU A 520 24.88 9.03 -10.09
N SER A 521 25.85 9.67 -10.78
CA SER A 521 26.17 11.07 -10.56
C SER A 521 24.97 11.97 -10.84
N CYS A 522 24.28 11.77 -11.96
CA CYS A 522 23.07 12.52 -12.28
C CYS A 522 21.98 12.31 -11.21
N ALA A 523 21.78 11.07 -10.77
CA ALA A 523 20.81 10.76 -9.71
C ALA A 523 21.16 11.41 -8.37
N TRP A 524 22.45 11.48 -8.03
CA TRP A 524 22.91 12.14 -6.81
C TRP A 524 22.61 13.65 -6.82
N HIS A 525 22.91 14.36 -7.91
CA HIS A 525 22.66 15.80 -8.02
C HIS A 525 21.16 16.14 -8.07
N ASN A 526 20.38 15.34 -8.81
CA ASN A 526 18.95 15.60 -9.01
C ASN A 526 18.06 14.94 -7.94
N GLY A 527 18.67 14.26 -6.97
CA GLY A 527 17.92 13.49 -5.99
C GLY A 527 17.21 14.37 -4.98
N ASN A 528 17.87 15.44 -4.52
CA ASN A 528 17.28 16.41 -3.60
C ASN A 528 16.48 17.52 -4.33
N ALA A 529 16.58 17.60 -5.67
CA ALA A 529 15.83 18.57 -6.45
C ALA A 529 14.33 18.34 -6.30
N VAL A 530 13.61 19.41 -5.97
CA VAL A 530 12.14 19.49 -5.94
C VAL A 530 11.61 19.88 -7.34
N ASP A 531 12.52 20.03 -8.30
CA ASP A 531 12.25 20.56 -9.63
C ASP A 531 11.33 19.61 -10.42
N GLY A 532 10.07 20.00 -10.54
CA GLY A 532 9.04 19.25 -11.26
C GLY A 532 7.59 19.64 -10.96
N LEU A 533 7.32 20.33 -9.85
CA LEU A 533 5.97 20.86 -9.54
C LEU A 533 5.88 22.39 -9.49
N ASN A 534 6.91 23.08 -10.00
CA ASN A 534 6.86 24.51 -10.28
C ASN A 534 6.16 24.79 -11.62
N SER A 535 5.07 24.07 -11.95
CA SER A 535 4.16 24.61 -12.95
C SER A 535 3.50 25.84 -12.33
N SER A 536 3.80 26.99 -12.91
CA SER A 536 3.22 28.32 -12.64
C SER A 536 1.74 28.38 -13.01
N GLU A 537 0.94 27.38 -12.65
CA GLU A 537 -0.50 27.54 -12.62
C GLU A 537 -0.83 28.48 -11.45
N ALA A 538 -1.13 29.73 -11.80
CA ALA A 538 -1.86 30.66 -10.93
C ALA A 538 -3.14 29.95 -10.48
N LEU A 539 -3.21 29.61 -9.19
CA LEU A 539 -4.18 28.65 -8.67
C LEU A 539 -5.13 29.32 -7.69
N ASN A 540 -6.42 29.24 -8.01
CA ASN A 540 -7.51 29.66 -7.14
C ASN A 540 -7.55 28.79 -5.88
N LYS A 541 -7.84 29.40 -4.72
CA LYS A 541 -8.14 28.69 -3.48
C LYS A 541 -9.36 27.79 -3.71
N HIS A 542 -9.14 26.50 -3.92
CA HIS A 542 -10.21 25.52 -4.03
C HIS A 542 -10.59 25.04 -2.62
N SER A 543 -11.87 25.21 -2.28
CA SER A 543 -12.45 24.67 -1.05
C SER A 543 -13.49 23.62 -1.41
N THR A 544 -13.39 22.45 -0.79
CA THR A 544 -14.34 21.35 -0.93
C THR A 544 -15.16 21.23 0.36
N TYR A 545 -16.47 21.11 0.22
CA TYR A 545 -17.41 21.06 1.35
C TYR A 545 -18.01 19.67 1.49
N TYR A 546 -18.00 19.14 2.71
CA TYR A 546 -18.61 17.87 3.07
C TYR A 546 -19.67 18.08 4.14
N ASN A 547 -20.91 17.73 3.84
CA ASN A 547 -22.05 17.91 4.75
C ASN A 547 -22.50 16.55 5.32
N PHE A 548 -22.51 16.46 6.64
CA PHE A 548 -23.05 15.36 7.44
C PHE A 548 -24.22 15.86 8.28
N PRO A 549 -25.12 14.98 8.73
CA PRO A 549 -26.14 15.35 9.72
C PRO A 549 -25.46 15.88 11.01
N GLY A 550 -25.49 17.20 11.23
CA GLY A 550 -24.90 17.86 12.39
C GLY A 550 -23.40 18.18 12.30
N LEU A 551 -22.75 18.02 11.13
CA LEU A 551 -21.35 18.42 10.94
C LEU A 551 -21.09 18.82 9.49
N LYS A 552 -20.43 19.96 9.30
CA LYS A 552 -19.86 20.43 8.04
C LYS A 552 -18.34 20.44 8.16
N VAL A 553 -17.67 19.77 7.22
CA VAL A 553 -16.21 19.78 7.10
C VAL A 553 -15.82 20.54 5.84
N VAL A 554 -14.96 21.54 5.98
CA VAL A 554 -14.39 22.32 4.88
C VAL A 554 -12.94 21.93 4.71
N ILE A 555 -12.55 21.51 3.50
CA ILE A 555 -11.14 21.27 3.16
C ILE A 555 -10.71 22.33 2.16
N SER A 556 -9.65 23.06 2.51
CA SER A 556 -9.04 24.10 1.69
C SER A 556 -7.56 23.78 1.49
N SER A 557 -7.02 24.11 0.32
CA SER A 557 -5.57 24.06 0.08
C SER A 557 -5.06 25.47 -0.14
N GLU A 558 -4.15 25.93 0.72
CA GLU A 558 -3.38 27.15 0.47
C GLU A 558 -2.06 26.74 -0.19
N LYS A 559 -1.75 27.31 -1.37
CA LYS A 559 -0.39 27.20 -1.89
C LYS A 559 0.49 28.12 -1.05
N SER A 560 1.54 27.54 -0.48
CA SER A 560 2.62 28.29 0.17
C SER A 560 3.30 29.19 -0.87
N GLU A 561 3.14 30.51 -0.75
CA GLU A 561 4.06 31.47 -1.36
C GLU A 561 5.39 31.39 -0.60
N ARG A 562 6.37 30.68 -1.15
CA ARG A 562 7.78 30.80 -0.77
C ARG A 562 8.68 30.56 -1.97
#